data_AF-A0A3B9Y2S2-F1
#
_entry.id   AF-A0A3B9Y2S2-F1
#
_cell.length_a   1.000
_cell.length_b   1.000
_cell.length_c   1.000
_cell.angle_alpha   90.00
_cell.angle_beta   90.00
_cell.angle_gamma   90.00
#
_symmetry.space_group_name_H-M   'P 1'
#
loop_
_entity.id
_entity.type
_entity.pdbx_description
1 polymer ?
#
loop_
_entity_poly.entity_id
_entity_poly.type
_entity_poly.pdbx_seq_one_letter_code
_entity_poly.pdbx_strand_id
1 'polypeptide(L)'
;MNALTPLETIFAVERGNDLPLPPDLLTLFGRLQFPSHKVPYVVGNFVTTLDGVVALNEPGHVSGGDISGYNHHDQMVMGLLRA
;
A
#
# COMPACT_ATOMS: atom_id res chain seq x y z
N MET A 1 20.22 -5.75 4.52
CA MET A 1 18.85 -5.53 4.01
C MET A 1 17.93 -6.12 5.06
N ASN A 2 17.08 -5.30 5.71
CA ASN A 2 16.07 -5.87 6.60
C ASN A 2 15.11 -6.69 5.74
N ALA A 3 14.97 -7.98 6.05
CA ALA A 3 13.94 -8.79 5.44
C ALA A 3 12.59 -8.23 5.88
N LEU A 4 11.75 -7.84 4.92
CA LEU A 4 10.37 -7.45 5.20
C LEU A 4 9.65 -8.65 5.82
N THR A 5 8.87 -8.41 6.86
CA THR A 5 7.93 -9.40 7.40
C THR A 5 6.59 -9.34 6.64
N PRO A 6 5.78 -10.40 6.69
CA PRO A 6 4.40 -10.34 6.21
C PRO A 6 3.60 -9.22 6.88
N LEU A 7 2.75 -8.55 6.11
CA LEU A 7 1.79 -7.57 6.61
C LEU A 7 0.66 -8.27 7.38
N GLU A 8 0.26 -7.65 8.48
CA GLU A 8 -0.97 -8.02 9.18
C GLU A 8 -2.13 -7.17 8.65
N THR A 9 -3.10 -7.81 8.00
CA THR A 9 -4.31 -7.14 7.51
C THR A 9 -5.30 -6.95 8.65
N ILE A 10 -5.39 -5.72 9.16
CA ILE A 10 -6.36 -5.36 10.22
C ILE A 10 -7.79 -5.28 9.67
N PHE A 11 -7.93 -4.80 8.43
CA PHE A 11 -9.22 -4.68 7.75
C PHE A 11 -9.06 -4.79 6.24
N ALA A 12 -9.90 -5.60 5.60
CA ALA A 12 -10.03 -5.66 4.16
C ALA A 12 -11.48 -5.91 3.77
N VAL A 13 -11.94 -5.23 2.73
CA VAL A 13 -13.21 -5.56 2.08
C VAL A 13 -12.89 -6.53 0.95
N GLU A 14 -13.00 -7.83 1.23
CA GLU A 14 -12.79 -8.87 0.21
C GLU A 14 -13.97 -8.89 -0.77
N ARG A 15 -13.81 -8.19 -1.90
CA ARG A 15 -14.75 -8.26 -3.03
C ARG A 15 -13.98 -8.37 -4.33
N GLY A 16 -14.20 -9.45 -5.06
CA GLY A 16 -13.71 -9.61 -6.42
C GLY A 16 -12.90 -10.87 -6.63
N ASN A 17 -12.07 -10.83 -7.66
CA ASN A 17 -11.22 -11.94 -8.05
C ASN A 17 -9.79 -11.69 -7.58
N ASP A 18 -9.10 -12.76 -7.20
CA ASP A 18 -7.69 -12.72 -6.84
C ASP A 18 -6.86 -12.32 -8.07
N LEU A 19 -6.00 -11.32 -7.88
CA LEU A 19 -4.97 -11.00 -8.83
C LEU A 19 -3.75 -11.87 -8.58
N PRO A 20 -3.13 -12.43 -9.62
CA PRO A 20 -1.94 -13.25 -9.47
C PRO A 20 -0.78 -12.38 -8.96
N LEU A 21 -0.20 -12.77 -7.83
CA LEU A 21 1.02 -12.18 -7.31
C LEU A 21 2.16 -13.20 -7.39
N PRO A 22 3.40 -12.74 -7.67
CA PRO A 22 4.60 -13.53 -7.42
C PRO A 22 4.61 -14.10 -5.99
N PRO A 23 5.12 -15.33 -5.76
CA PRO A 23 5.05 -15.98 -4.45
C PRO A 23 5.60 -15.13 -3.28
N ASP A 24 6.67 -14.38 -3.52
CA ASP A 24 7.28 -13.52 -2.51
C ASP A 24 6.35 -12.37 -2.10
N LEU A 25 5.67 -11.76 -3.09
CA LEU A 25 4.69 -10.70 -2.84
C LEU A 25 3.42 -11.25 -2.21
N LEU A 26 2.96 -12.44 -2.60
CA LEU A 26 1.84 -13.11 -1.95
C LEU A 26 2.14 -13.39 -0.46
N THR A 27 3.39 -13.76 -0.15
CA THR A 27 3.82 -14.00 1.24
C THR A 27 3.89 -12.71 2.05
N LEU A 28 4.36 -11.60 1.44
CA LEU A 28 4.53 -10.33 2.14
C LEU A 28 3.25 -9.51 2.25
N PHE A 29 2.45 -9.45 1.19
CA PHE A 29 1.25 -8.62 1.10
C PHE A 29 -0.04 -9.39 1.43
N GLY A 30 -0.06 -10.69 1.16
CA GLY A 30 -1.29 -11.47 1.16
C GLY A 30 -2.05 -11.34 -0.16
N ARG A 31 -3.37 -11.55 -0.10
CA ARG A 31 -4.23 -11.59 -1.30
C ARG A 31 -4.51 -10.17 -1.79
N LEU A 32 -4.31 -9.93 -3.08
CA LEU A 32 -4.75 -8.72 -3.76
C LEU A 32 -6.00 -9.05 -4.59
N GLN A 33 -7.09 -8.33 -4.37
CA GLN A 33 -8.36 -8.56 -5.05
C GLN A 33 -8.92 -7.27 -5.63
N PHE A 34 -9.45 -7.33 -6.84
CA PHE A 34 -10.25 -6.25 -7.40
C PHE A 34 -11.63 -6.76 -7.87
N PRO A 35 -12.72 -6.04 -7.58
CA PRO A 35 -14.04 -6.37 -8.11
C PRO A 35 -14.06 -6.27 -9.62
N SER A 36 -14.67 -7.22 -10.33
CA SER A 36 -14.79 -7.13 -11.79
C SER A 36 -15.50 -5.84 -12.21
N HIS A 37 -14.83 -5.02 -13.02
CA HIS A 37 -15.35 -3.72 -13.46
C HIS A 37 -15.05 -3.46 -14.95
N LYS A 38 -15.91 -2.67 -15.61
CA LYS A 38 -15.77 -2.34 -17.05
C LYS A 38 -14.94 -1.08 -17.32
N VAL A 39 -14.65 -0.30 -16.30
CA VAL A 39 -13.84 0.94 -16.38
C VAL A 39 -12.58 0.80 -15.53
N PRO A 40 -11.53 1.60 -15.79
CA PRO A 40 -10.29 1.57 -15.02
C PRO A 40 -10.50 1.76 -13.51
N TYR A 41 -9.65 1.11 -12.71
CA TYR A 41 -9.61 1.33 -11.27
C TYR A 41 -8.90 2.64 -10.95
N VAL A 42 -9.42 3.38 -9.97
CA VAL A 42 -8.74 4.52 -9.35
C VAL A 42 -8.39 4.11 -7.93
N VAL A 43 -7.10 4.06 -7.61
CA VAL A 43 -6.60 3.61 -6.31
C VAL A 43 -6.07 4.80 -5.53
N GLY A 44 -6.67 5.05 -4.36
CA GLY A 44 -6.16 6.00 -3.37
C GLY A 44 -5.26 5.26 -2.38
N ASN A 45 -3.94 5.38 -2.55
CA ASN A 45 -2.96 4.84 -1.62
C ASN A 45 -2.20 6.01 -0.96
N PHE A 46 -2.25 6.08 0.36
CA PHE A 46 -1.60 7.11 1.15
C PHE A 46 -1.28 6.57 2.55
N VAL A 47 -0.35 7.23 3.24
CA VAL A 47 -0.02 7.00 4.64
C VAL A 47 -0.40 8.23 5.44
N THR A 48 -0.86 8.03 6.67
CA THR A 48 -1.22 9.12 7.58
C THR A 48 -0.69 8.85 8.97
N THR A 49 -0.52 9.90 9.76
CA THR A 49 -0.47 9.76 11.21
C THR A 49 -1.83 9.30 11.77
N LEU A 50 -1.87 8.91 13.05
CA LEU A 50 -3.10 8.48 13.71
C LEU A 50 -4.16 9.59 13.79
N ASP A 51 -3.73 10.84 13.84
CA ASP A 51 -4.58 12.05 13.82
C ASP A 51 -4.86 12.58 12.40
N GLY A 52 -4.42 11.87 11.35
CA GLY A 52 -4.83 12.14 9.96
C GLY A 52 -3.96 13.13 9.18
N VAL A 53 -2.76 13.45 9.66
CA VAL A 53 -1.80 14.28 8.91
C VAL A 53 -1.18 13.46 7.78
N VAL A 54 -1.20 14.03 6.57
CA VAL A 54 -0.74 13.36 5.33
C VAL A 54 0.46 14.05 4.67
N ALA A 55 0.82 15.25 5.13
CA ALA A 55 1.98 16.01 4.70
C ALA A 55 2.34 17.04 5.78
N LEU A 56 3.62 17.43 5.86
CA LEU A 56 4.10 18.35 6.90
C LEU A 56 3.91 19.84 6.55
N ASN A 57 3.39 20.15 5.34
CA ASN A 57 3.17 21.51 4.85
C ASN A 57 4.43 22.40 4.89
N GLU A 58 5.58 21.79 4.68
CA GLU A 58 6.90 22.45 4.62
C GLU A 58 7.52 22.27 3.23
N PRO A 59 8.31 23.24 2.73
CA PRO A 59 9.00 23.11 1.45
C PRO A 59 9.86 21.85 1.41
N GLY A 60 9.61 20.98 0.42
CA GLY A 60 10.30 19.69 0.28
C GLY A 60 9.66 18.52 1.03
N HIS A 61 8.69 18.77 1.92
CA HIS A 61 8.00 17.75 2.74
C HIS A 61 6.53 17.59 2.34
N VAL A 62 6.31 17.38 1.05
CA VAL A 62 4.97 17.27 0.44
C VAL A 62 4.54 15.83 0.19
N SER A 63 5.37 14.85 0.58
CA SER A 63 5.14 13.43 0.27
C SER A 63 4.82 12.62 1.52
N GLY A 64 4.09 11.52 1.34
CA GLY A 64 3.86 10.55 2.39
C GLY A 64 5.13 9.88 2.91
N GLY A 65 6.26 9.99 2.20
CA GLY A 65 7.55 9.43 2.66
C GLY A 65 8.02 10.05 3.98
N ASP A 66 7.80 11.34 4.17
CA ASP A 66 8.14 12.01 5.43
C ASP A 66 7.22 11.59 6.58
N ILE A 67 5.94 11.30 6.26
CA ILE A 67 4.96 10.80 7.23
C ILE A 67 5.27 9.36 7.65
N SER A 68 5.66 8.49 6.71
CA SER A 68 6.04 7.11 7.02
C SER A 68 7.46 6.95 7.55
N GLY A 69 8.29 8.00 7.48
CA GLY A 69 9.73 7.88 7.71
C GLY A 69 10.41 6.95 6.71
N TYR A 70 9.94 6.93 5.45
CA TYR A 70 10.43 6.07 4.38
C TYR A 70 10.37 4.58 4.73
N ASN A 71 9.30 4.16 5.41
CA ASN A 71 9.09 2.77 5.80
C ASN A 71 9.14 1.82 4.59
N HIS A 72 9.95 0.76 4.68
CA HIS A 72 10.12 -0.19 3.59
C HIS A 72 8.85 -0.97 3.24
N HIS A 73 7.96 -1.24 4.21
CA HIS A 73 6.67 -1.88 3.95
C HIS A 73 5.76 -0.93 3.15
N ASP A 74 5.72 0.36 3.51
CA ASP A 74 4.92 1.34 2.76
C ASP A 74 5.43 1.51 1.33
N GLN A 75 6.75 1.53 1.15
CA GLN A 75 7.38 1.53 -0.18
C GLN A 75 7.04 0.28 -0.99
N MET A 76 7.03 -0.90 -0.34
CA MET A 76 6.66 -2.15 -0.98
C MET A 76 5.19 -2.15 -1.43
N VAL A 77 4.26 -1.72 -0.58
CA VAL A 77 2.84 -1.59 -0.93
C VAL A 77 2.63 -0.58 -2.06
N MET A 78 3.27 0.59 -1.98
CA MET A 78 3.22 1.59 -3.05
C MET A 78 3.76 1.03 -4.38
N GLY A 79 4.86 0.28 -4.32
CA GLY A 79 5.47 -0.36 -5.49
C GLY A 79 4.54 -1.40 -6.11
N LEU A 80 3.96 -2.27 -5.28
CA LEU A 80 3.00 -3.29 -5.70
C LEU A 80 1.81 -2.70 -6.46
N LEU A 81 1.23 -1.60 -5.94
CA LEU A 81 0.03 -0.98 -6.53
C LEU A 81 0.32 -0.13 -7.78
N ARG A 82 1.59 0.11 -8.11
CA ARG A 82 2.02 0.91 -9.28
C ARG A 82 2.62 0.09 -10.42
N ALA A 83 2.91 -1.19 -10.19
CA ALA A 83 3.43 -2.12 -11.18
C ALA A 83 2.31 -2.66 -12.10
#